data_AF-A0A9D5VPM1-F1
#
_entry.id   AF-A0A9D5VPM1-F1
#
_cell.length_a   1.000
_cell.length_b   1.000
_cell.length_c   1.000
_cell.angle_alpha   90.00
_cell.angle_beta   90.00
_cell.angle_gamma   90.00
#
_symmetry.space_group_name_H-M   'P 1'
#
loop_
_entity.id
_entity.type
_entity.pdbx_description
1 polymer ?
#
loop_
_entity_poly.entity_id
_entity_poly.type
_entity_poly.pdbx_seq_one_letter_code
_entity_poly.pdbx_strand_id
1 'polypeptide(L)'
;SHVITSLTNLATPIIESSSNSERYLDDIPYASDSSIVLKDRLALIERHLIVGEIKRHNGNKSKAAREMGISREALRKKMMLSQDILDALDGYKAHDRIDSVKGPVREDDSSDQEEAA
;
A
#
# COMPACT_ATOMS: atom_id res chain seq x y z
N SER A 1 32.53 0.27 -0.77
CA SER A 1 32.13 0.92 0.50
C SER A 1 33.26 0.72 1.50
N HIS A 2 33.76 1.80 2.11
CA HIS A 2 34.81 1.71 3.14
C HIS A 2 34.16 1.94 4.49
N VAL A 3 34.32 0.99 5.41
CA VAL A 3 33.80 1.06 6.78
C VAL A 3 34.99 1.22 7.71
N ILE A 4 35.01 2.31 8.48
CA ILE A 4 36.05 2.56 9.48
C ILE A 4 35.64 1.82 10.75
N THR A 5 36.35 0.74 11.09
CA THR A 5 36.01 -0.16 12.20
C THR A 5 36.75 0.14 13.51
N SER A 6 37.73 1.05 13.53
CA SER A 6 38.39 1.44 14.79
C SER A 6 38.81 2.91 14.81
N LEU A 7 38.39 3.61 15.86
CA LEU A 7 38.94 4.88 16.30
C LEU A 7 39.70 4.63 17.61
N THR A 8 40.84 5.29 17.78
CA THR A 8 41.73 5.15 18.95
C THR A 8 41.16 5.80 20.22
N ASN A 9 40.12 6.63 20.07
CA ASN A 9 39.38 7.19 21.19
C ASN A 9 38.21 6.28 21.54
N LEU A 10 37.94 6.12 22.84
CA LEU A 10 36.82 5.39 23.48
C LEU A 10 35.41 5.90 23.09
N ALA A 11 35.27 6.57 21.95
CA ALA A 11 34.00 7.01 21.42
C ALA A 11 33.29 5.80 20.79
N THR A 12 32.18 5.39 21.37
CA THR A 12 31.23 4.49 20.72
C THR A 12 30.58 5.25 19.56
N PRO A 13 30.78 4.84 18.29
CA PRO A 13 30.11 5.48 17.18
C PRO A 13 28.61 5.23 17.28
N ILE A 14 27.81 6.30 17.33
CA ILE A 14 26.36 6.19 17.18
C ILE A 14 26.10 6.00 15.69
N ILE A 15 26.01 4.74 15.27
CA ILE A 15 25.59 4.38 13.91
C ILE A 15 24.07 4.37 13.93
N GLU A 16 23.45 5.46 13.45
CA GLU A 16 22.02 5.49 13.19
C GLU A 16 21.75 4.79 11.86
N SER A 17 21.71 3.45 11.89
CA SER A 17 21.15 2.66 10.80
C SER A 17 19.64 2.90 10.81
N SER A 18 19.19 3.88 10.03
CA SER A 18 17.80 4.27 9.82
C SER A 18 16.99 3.20 9.07
N SER A 19 16.98 1.97 9.57
CA SER A 19 16.14 0.86 9.05
C SER A 19 14.81 0.73 9.79
N ASN A 20 14.52 1.61 10.77
CA ASN A 20 13.30 1.54 11.58
C ASN A 20 12.12 2.34 11.03
N SER A 21 12.32 3.28 10.10
CA SER A 21 11.20 4.10 9.57
C SER A 21 10.37 3.38 8.52
N GLU A 22 10.94 2.44 7.75
CA GLU A 22 10.21 1.74 6.67
C GLU A 22 9.18 0.74 7.20
N ARG A 23 9.42 0.14 8.37
CA ARG A 23 8.52 -0.89 8.94
C ARG A 23 7.08 -0.41 9.17
N TYR A 24 6.88 0.88 9.43
CA TYR A 24 5.54 1.44 9.63
C TYR A 24 4.74 1.62 8.34
N LEU A 25 5.43 1.77 7.20
CA LEU A 25 4.80 1.94 5.90
C LEU A 25 4.48 0.60 5.25
N ASP A 26 5.21 -0.46 5.60
CA ASP A 26 4.99 -1.82 5.10
C ASP A 26 3.60 -2.38 5.45
N ASP A 27 3.03 -1.98 6.59
CA ASP A 27 1.69 -2.37 7.03
C ASP A 27 0.56 -1.60 6.30
N ILE A 28 0.90 -0.56 5.53
CA ILE A 28 -0.08 0.28 4.83
C ILE A 28 -0.07 -0.11 3.35
N PRO A 29 -1.19 -0.65 2.81
CA PRO A 29 -1.24 -1.11 1.44
C PRO A 29 -0.90 0.04 0.49
N TYR A 30 -0.03 -0.24 -0.48
CA TYR A 30 0.37 0.69 -1.54
C TYR A 30 1.09 1.98 -1.08
N ALA A 31 1.36 2.17 0.21
CA ALA A 31 2.00 3.39 0.72
C ALA A 31 3.47 3.54 0.26
N SER A 32 4.18 2.41 0.16
CA SER A 32 5.57 2.35 -0.29
C SER A 32 5.73 2.20 -1.82
N ASP A 33 4.62 2.08 -2.57
CA ASP A 33 4.66 1.88 -4.02
C ASP A 33 4.96 3.19 -4.75
N SER A 34 6.17 3.32 -5.30
CA SER A 34 6.62 4.54 -6.00
C SER A 34 5.92 4.78 -7.34
N SER A 35 5.20 3.80 -7.88
CA SER A 35 4.41 3.93 -9.12
C SER A 35 3.14 4.76 -8.94
N ILE A 36 2.64 4.88 -7.70
CA ILE A 36 1.43 5.62 -7.37
C ILE A 36 1.79 7.08 -7.09
N VAL A 37 0.92 8.00 -7.50
CA VAL A 37 1.11 9.43 -7.28
C VAL A 37 1.20 9.73 -5.78
N LEU A 38 2.12 10.62 -5.38
CA LEU A 38 2.35 10.98 -3.97
C LEU A 38 1.07 11.37 -3.23
N LYS A 39 0.16 12.08 -3.90
CA LYS A 39 -1.14 12.48 -3.37
C LYS A 39 -1.96 11.28 -2.88
N ASP A 40 -1.98 10.20 -3.64
CA ASP A 40 -2.80 9.03 -3.35
C ASP A 40 -2.16 8.20 -2.25
N ARG A 41 -0.83 8.03 -2.27
CA ARG A 41 -0.09 7.40 -1.16
C ARG A 41 -0.29 8.14 0.16
N LEU A 42 -0.27 9.47 0.12
CA LEU A 42 -0.53 10.29 1.30
C LEU A 42 -1.94 10.04 1.85
N ALA A 43 -2.95 9.92 0.98
CA ALA A 43 -4.32 9.61 1.40
C ALA A 43 -4.43 8.24 2.10
N LEU A 44 -3.63 7.25 1.67
CA LEU A 44 -3.57 5.92 2.31
C LEU A 44 -2.93 5.95 3.69
N ILE A 45 -1.83 6.70 3.83
CA ILE A 45 -1.17 6.92 5.13
C ILE A 45 -2.10 7.68 6.08
N GLU A 46 -2.74 8.74 5.60
CA GLU A 46 -3.73 9.48 6.37
C GLU A 46 -4.90 8.59 6.82
N ARG A 47 -5.39 7.71 5.95
CA ARG A 47 -6.44 6.74 6.31
C ARG A 47 -6.01 5.84 7.45
N HIS A 48 -4.79 5.32 7.41
CA HIS A 48 -4.25 4.47 8.48
C HIS A 48 -4.26 5.22 9.82
N LEU A 49 -3.79 6.47 9.84
CA LEU A 49 -3.81 7.33 11.02
C LEU A 49 -5.24 7.60 11.51
N ILE A 50 -6.16 7.96 10.61
CA ILE A 50 -7.58 8.20 10.93
C ILE A 50 -8.22 6.97 11.57
N VAL A 51 -8.01 5.78 11.00
CA VAL A 51 -8.57 4.53 11.54
C VAL A 51 -7.97 4.23 12.90
N GLY A 52 -6.66 4.44 13.08
CA GLY A 52 -6.00 4.33 14.37
C GLY A 52 -6.63 5.24 15.43
N GLU A 53 -6.87 6.50 15.09
CA GLU A 53 -7.43 7.48 16.02
C GLU A 53 -8.90 7.19 16.37
N ILE A 54 -9.70 6.79 15.37
CA ILE A 54 -11.08 6.37 15.60
C ILE A 54 -11.13 5.16 16.53
N LYS A 55 -10.21 4.19 16.37
CA LYS A 55 -10.11 3.02 17.25
C LYS A 55 -9.73 3.41 18.68
N ARG A 56 -8.74 4.31 18.86
CA ARG A 56 -8.35 4.85 20.19
C ARG A 56 -9.51 5.54 20.92
N HIS A 57 -10.46 6.07 20.17
CA HIS A 57 -11.66 6.72 20.71
C HIS A 57 -12.94 5.89 20.62
N ASN A 58 -12.85 4.55 20.57
CA ASN A 58 -14.00 3.64 20.58
C ASN A 58 -15.03 3.92 19.49
N GLY A 59 -14.58 4.31 18.29
CA GLY A 59 -15.47 4.65 17.17
C GLY A 59 -16.00 6.08 17.18
N ASN A 60 -15.67 6.90 18.18
CA ASN A 60 -16.16 8.28 18.26
C ASN A 60 -15.45 9.19 17.26
N LYS A 61 -16.04 9.32 16.07
CA LYS A 61 -15.53 10.13 14.95
C LYS A 61 -15.40 11.62 15.30
N SER A 62 -16.31 12.17 16.11
CA SER A 62 -16.26 13.59 16.49
C SER A 62 -15.09 13.87 17.44
N LYS A 63 -14.82 12.95 18.38
CA LYS A 63 -13.67 13.05 19.28
C LYS A 63 -12.35 12.89 18.52
N ALA A 64 -12.28 11.91 17.62
CA ALA A 64 -11.12 11.71 16.75
C ALA A 64 -10.84 12.92 15.85
N ALA A 65 -11.86 13.50 15.20
CA ALA A 65 -11.68 14.71 14.38
C ALA A 65 -11.10 15.87 15.20
N ARG A 66 -11.59 16.05 16.43
CA ARG A 66 -11.11 17.09 17.35
C ARG A 66 -9.65 16.87 17.75
N GLU A 67 -9.27 15.63 18.07
CA GLU A 67 -7.88 15.29 18.43
C GLU A 67 -6.92 15.44 17.24
N MET A 68 -7.39 15.11 16.04
CA MET A 68 -6.67 15.35 14.79
C MET A 68 -6.58 16.82 14.38
N GLY A 69 -7.25 17.73 15.08
CA GLY A 69 -7.23 19.17 14.77
C GLY A 69 -7.95 19.55 13.47
N ILE A 70 -8.90 18.74 13.00
CA ILE A 70 -9.65 18.98 11.76
C ILE A 70 -11.15 19.03 12.01
N SER A 71 -11.89 19.62 11.06
CA SER A 71 -13.36 19.60 11.12
C SER A 71 -13.89 18.19 10.90
N ARG A 72 -15.09 17.92 11.44
CA ARG A 72 -15.78 16.64 11.21
C ARG A 72 -16.05 16.37 9.73
N GLU A 73 -16.33 17.42 8.95
CA GLU A 73 -16.54 17.29 7.50
C GLU A 73 -15.23 17.03 6.75
N ALA A 74 -14.11 17.62 7.18
CA ALA A 74 -12.79 17.30 6.62
C ALA A 74 -12.42 15.84 6.87
N LEU A 75 -12.68 15.32 8.08
CA LEU A 75 -12.48 13.90 8.39
C LEU A 75 -13.30 13.02 7.44
N ARG A 76 -14.59 13.35 7.24
CA ARG A 76 -15.49 12.61 6.34
C ARG A 76 -14.96 12.60 4.90
N LYS A 77 -14.55 13.75 4.39
CA LYS A 77 -14.00 13.89 3.02
C LYS A 77 -12.71 13.10 2.83
N LYS A 78 -11.78 13.14 3.80
CA LYS A 78 -10.54 12.35 3.76
C LYS A 78 -10.82 10.84 3.76
N MET A 79 -11.80 10.39 4.55
CA MET A 79 -12.20 8.98 4.55
C MET A 79 -12.81 8.54 3.22
N MET A 80 -13.66 9.35 2.59
CA MET A 80 -14.23 9.03 1.27
C MET A 80 -13.14 8.98 0.20
N LEU A 81 -12.30 10.02 0.12
CA LEU A 81 -11.21 10.09 -0.85
C LEU A 81 -10.27 8.87 -0.77
N SER A 82 -9.84 8.50 0.44
CA SER A 82 -8.94 7.36 0.62
C SER A 82 -9.59 6.02 0.31
N GLN A 83 -10.92 5.89 0.48
CA GLN A 83 -11.64 4.70 0.08
C GLN A 83 -11.74 4.60 -1.44
N ASP A 84 -12.11 5.70 -2.12
CA ASP A 84 -12.20 5.75 -3.59
C ASP A 84 -10.86 5.39 -4.25
N ILE A 85 -9.74 5.85 -3.68
CA ILE A 85 -8.38 5.52 -4.14
C ILE A 85 -8.09 4.03 -3.97
N LEU A 86 -8.43 3.45 -2.81
CA LEU A 86 -8.23 2.02 -2.58
C LEU A 86 -9.04 1.16 -3.55
N ASP A 87 -10.31 1.52 -3.76
CA ASP A 87 -11.19 0.80 -4.66
C ASP A 87 -10.67 0.87 -6.11
N ALA A 88 -10.13 2.03 -6.52
CA ALA A 88 -9.50 2.20 -7.82
C ALA A 88 -8.21 1.36 -7.99
N LEU A 89 -7.38 1.29 -6.95
CA LEU A 89 -6.12 0.51 -6.97
C LEU A 89 -6.38 -1.00 -6.95
N ASP A 90 -7.34 -1.46 -6.14
CA ASP A 90 -7.74 -2.87 -6.09
C ASP A 90 -8.45 -3.30 -7.40
N GLY A 91 -9.26 -2.40 -7.98
CA GLY A 91 -9.86 -2.59 -9.30
C GLY A 91 -8.81 -2.71 -10.42
N TYR A 92 -7.71 -1.96 -10.34
CA TYR A 92 -6.58 -2.07 -11.28
C TYR A 92 -5.88 -3.43 -11.19
N LYS A 93 -5.70 -3.98 -10.00
CA LYS A 93 -5.04 -5.30 -9.79
C LYS A 93 -5.90 -6.50 -10.25
N ALA A 94 -7.20 -6.33 -10.44
CA ALA A 94 -8.08 -7.37 -10.96
C ALA A 94 -7.90 -7.62 -12.47
N HIS A 95 -7.54 -6.58 -13.25
CA HIS A 95 -7.37 -6.70 -14.69
C HIS A 95 -6.03 -7.33 -15.12
N ASP A 96 -4.96 -7.19 -14.33
CA ASP A 96 -3.63 -7.78 -14.63
C ASP A 96 -3.54 -9.30 -14.44
N ARG A 97 -4.57 -9.96 -13.89
CA ARG A 97 -4.58 -11.43 -13.70
C ARG A 97 -5.03 -12.21 -14.94
N ILE A 98 -5.56 -11.55 -15.97
CA ILE A 98 -6.09 -12.24 -17.16
C ILE A 98 -5.00 -12.47 -18.22
N ASP A 99 -3.90 -11.70 -18.21
CA ASP A 99 -2.90 -11.72 -19.31
C ASP A 99 -1.55 -12.40 -18.97
N SER A 100 -1.41 -13.00 -17.78
CA SER A 100 -0.14 -13.62 -17.33
C SER A 100 -0.06 -15.14 -17.50
N VAL A 101 -1.04 -15.78 -18.16
CA VAL A 101 -0.92 -17.19 -18.59
C VAL A 101 -0.29 -17.24 -20.01
N LYS A 102 1.05 -17.27 -20.10
CA LYS A 102 1.76 -17.38 -21.40
C LYS A 102 2.26 -18.80 -21.70
N GLY A 103 1.64 -19.44 -22.71
CA GLY A 103 2.27 -20.21 -23.82
C GLY A 103 2.55 -21.72 -23.66
N PRO A 104 2.93 -22.47 -24.74
CA PRO A 104 2.93 -22.17 -26.17
C PRO A 104 1.96 -23.03 -27.01
N VAL A 105 1.81 -22.63 -28.28
CA VAL A 105 1.12 -23.31 -29.40
C VAL A 105 1.59 -24.77 -29.57
N ARG A 106 0.64 -25.68 -29.78
CA ARG A 106 0.84 -26.90 -30.58
C ARG A 106 -0.20 -26.88 -31.69
N GLU A 107 0.22 -26.39 -32.85
CA GLU A 107 -0.32 -26.87 -34.13
C GLU A 107 0.18 -28.31 -34.27
N ASP A 108 -0.74 -29.24 -34.49
CA ASP A 108 -0.62 -30.37 -35.42
C ASP A 108 -1.82 -31.31 -35.24
N ASP A 109 -2.63 -31.35 -36.31
CA ASP A 109 -3.35 -32.49 -36.88
C ASP A 109 -3.91 -33.59 -35.97
N SER A 110 -5.25 -33.71 -35.96
CA SER A 110 -5.89 -34.83 -36.69
C SER A 110 -7.41 -34.65 -36.72
N SER A 111 -7.90 -34.61 -37.95
CA SER A 111 -9.22 -35.09 -38.36
C SER A 111 -9.66 -36.33 -37.59
N ASP A 112 -10.95 -36.43 -37.25
CA ASP A 112 -11.82 -37.48 -37.80
C ASP A 112 -13.29 -37.28 -37.39
N GLN A 113 -14.14 -37.82 -38.25
CA GLN A 113 -15.58 -37.67 -38.42
C GLN A 113 -16.38 -38.56 -37.46
N GLU A 114 -17.63 -38.19 -37.16
CA GLU A 114 -18.83 -39.06 -37.12
C GLU A 114 -20.02 -38.19 -36.72
N GLU A 115 -20.84 -37.74 -37.65
CA GLU A 115 -21.94 -38.44 -38.33
C GLU A 115 -23.26 -38.45 -37.53
N ALA A 116 -24.31 -38.14 -38.28
CA ALA A 116 -25.62 -37.71 -37.87
C ALA A 116 -26.50 -38.85 -37.33
N ALA A 117 -27.53 -38.44 -36.58
CA ALA A 117 -28.84 -39.09 -36.58
C ALA A 117 -29.92 -38.00 -36.54
#